data_AF-A0A0P7ZCV9-F1
#
_entry.id   AF-A0A0P7ZCV9-F1
#
_cell.length_a   1.000
_cell.length_b   1.000
_cell.length_c   1.000
_cell.angle_alpha   90.00
_cell.angle_beta   90.00
_cell.angle_gamma   90.00
#
_symmetry.space_group_name_H-M   'P 1'
#
loop_
_entity.id
_entity.type
_entity.pdbx_description
1 polymer ?
#
loop_
_entity_poly.entity_id
_entity_poly.type
_entity_poly.pdbx_seq_one_letter_code
_entity_poly.pdbx_strand_id
1 'polypeptide(L)'
;MTGILLACGMMLIEPSQAQNLRRYRSSCSFYGQNQTQADSMGCSVEQTSRRIVISWDDGYTTTLEYNSSSRQWRSLPSSSRSTVRFYSETGDVAQVEIHAGPGQGLISIDEAIR
;
A
#
# COMPACT_ATOMS: atom_id res chain seq x y z
N MET A 1 -47.72 28.04 29.08
CA MET A 1 -46.58 28.07 28.14
C MET A 1 -46.14 26.64 27.92
N THR A 2 -46.43 26.12 26.73
CA THR A 2 -46.15 24.76 26.28
C THR A 2 -44.67 24.65 25.92
N GLY A 3 -43.90 23.89 26.70
CA GLY A 3 -42.51 23.57 26.42
C GLY A 3 -42.41 22.35 25.50
N ILE A 4 -41.87 22.56 24.31
CA ILE A 4 -41.70 21.56 23.25
C ILE A 4 -40.65 20.53 23.66
N LEU A 5 -41.04 19.25 23.64
CA LEU A 5 -40.14 18.09 23.68
C LEU A 5 -39.37 18.01 22.35
N LEU A 6 -38.06 18.26 22.37
CA LEU A 6 -37.16 17.92 21.27
C LEU A 6 -36.60 16.53 21.51
N ALA A 7 -37.15 15.56 20.78
CA ALA A 7 -36.58 14.24 20.63
C ALA A 7 -35.29 14.37 19.80
N CYS A 8 -34.13 14.30 20.46
CA CYS A 8 -32.87 14.04 19.77
C CYS A 8 -32.87 12.58 19.31
N GLY A 9 -33.31 12.35 18.06
CA GLY A 9 -33.05 11.12 17.34
C GLY A 9 -31.54 10.92 17.25
N MET A 10 -31.00 10.00 18.05
CA MET A 10 -29.67 9.46 17.83
C MET A 10 -29.71 8.73 16.49
N MET A 11 -29.25 9.41 15.43
CA MET A 11 -28.89 8.74 14.19
C MET A 11 -27.87 7.67 14.56
N LEU A 12 -28.23 6.42 14.33
CA LEU A 12 -27.32 5.29 14.33
C LEU A 12 -26.23 5.60 13.33
N ILE A 13 -25.07 6.06 13.82
CA ILE A 13 -23.84 6.06 13.04
C ILE A 13 -23.53 4.58 12.85
N GLU A 14 -23.92 4.04 11.69
CA GLU A 14 -23.37 2.78 11.22
C GLU A 14 -21.84 2.92 11.32
N PRO A 15 -21.13 2.01 12.01
CA PRO A 15 -19.69 1.95 11.88
C PRO A 15 -19.41 1.48 10.45
N SER A 16 -19.40 2.42 9.51
CA SER A 16 -18.80 2.23 8.20
C SER A 16 -17.41 1.67 8.49
N GLN A 17 -17.18 0.41 8.10
CA GLN A 17 -15.97 -0.35 8.33
C GLN A 17 -14.76 0.51 7.94
N ALA A 18 -14.20 1.21 8.92
CA ALA A 18 -12.92 1.86 8.80
C ALA A 18 -11.92 0.72 8.74
N GLN A 19 -11.67 0.21 7.53
CA GLN A 19 -10.46 -0.53 7.25
C GLN A 19 -9.34 0.30 7.87
N ASN A 20 -8.67 -0.26 8.87
CA ASN A 20 -7.75 0.45 9.76
C ASN A 20 -6.57 0.97 8.91
N LEU A 21 -6.77 2.12 8.27
CA LEU A 21 -5.87 2.68 7.28
C LEU A 21 -4.69 3.26 8.03
N ARG A 22 -3.54 2.60 7.95
CA ARG A 22 -2.33 3.06 8.62
C ARG A 22 -1.44 3.75 7.62
N ARG A 23 -1.14 5.02 7.88
CA ARG A 23 -0.21 5.83 7.08
C ARG A 23 1.03 6.16 7.91
N TYR A 24 2.22 5.94 7.37
CA TYR A 24 3.47 6.24 8.04
C TYR A 24 4.63 6.45 7.07
N ARG A 25 5.64 7.21 7.50
CA ARG A 25 6.91 7.38 6.79
C ARG A 25 7.89 6.28 7.19
N SER A 26 8.69 5.78 6.26
CA SER A 26 9.74 4.80 6.50
C SER A 26 10.90 4.99 5.51
N SER A 27 11.99 4.25 5.71
CA SER A 27 12.87 3.84 4.61
C SER A 27 12.30 2.56 3.99
N CYS A 28 12.36 2.46 2.68
CA CYS A 28 11.99 1.27 1.93
C CYS A 28 13.13 0.87 1.01
N SER A 29 13.30 -0.42 0.76
CA SER A 29 14.20 -0.94 -0.27
C SER A 29 13.41 -1.74 -1.29
N PHE A 30 13.87 -1.80 -2.54
CA PHE A 30 13.30 -2.66 -3.55
C PHE A 30 14.37 -3.46 -4.27
N TYR A 31 13.95 -4.62 -4.79
CA TYR A 31 14.77 -5.51 -5.60
C TYR A 31 14.07 -5.73 -6.95
N GLY A 32 14.72 -5.33 -8.05
CA GLY A 32 14.29 -5.72 -9.39
C GLY A 32 14.49 -7.22 -9.65
N GLN A 33 13.73 -7.80 -10.59
CA GLN A 33 13.83 -9.23 -10.96
C GLN A 33 15.26 -9.71 -11.27
N ASN A 34 16.11 -8.84 -11.80
CA ASN A 34 17.50 -9.15 -12.16
C ASN A 34 18.54 -8.38 -11.35
N GLN A 35 18.17 -7.80 -10.21
CA GLN A 35 19.08 -7.04 -9.35
C GLN A 35 19.50 -7.86 -8.13
N THR A 36 20.81 -7.92 -7.86
CA THR A 36 21.38 -8.60 -6.68
C THR A 36 21.50 -7.71 -5.46
N GLN A 37 21.41 -6.39 -5.64
CA GLN A 37 21.46 -5.39 -4.58
C GLN A 37 20.16 -4.62 -4.54
N ALA A 38 19.73 -4.25 -3.32
CA ALA A 38 18.55 -3.45 -3.11
C ALA A 38 18.87 -1.97 -3.30
N ASP A 39 17.94 -1.25 -3.91
CA ASP A 39 17.96 0.22 -3.91
C ASP A 39 17.06 0.73 -2.78
N SER A 40 17.59 1.60 -1.93
CA SER A 40 16.89 2.13 -0.74
C SER A 40 16.57 3.62 -0.88
N MET A 41 15.39 4.03 -0.43
CA MET A 41 15.02 5.44 -0.32
C MET A 41 13.95 5.67 0.73
N GLY A 42 13.66 6.95 1.03
CA GLY A 42 12.51 7.32 1.83
C GLY A 42 11.19 7.04 1.11
N CYS A 43 10.19 6.63 1.89
CA CYS A 43 8.87 6.28 1.39
C CYS A 43 7.78 6.67 2.39
N SER A 44 6.56 6.87 1.89
CA SER A 44 5.33 6.91 2.68
C SER A 44 4.51 5.67 2.37
N VAL A 45 4.12 4.92 3.40
CA VAL A 45 3.35 3.69 3.27
C VAL A 45 1.95 3.92 3.79
N GLU A 46 0.96 3.57 2.98
CA GLU A 46 -0.44 3.41 3.36
C GLU A 46 -0.79 1.91 3.29
N GLN A 47 -1.28 1.35 4.40
CA GLN A 47 -1.53 -0.08 4.49
C GLN A 47 -2.90 -0.40 5.09
N THR A 48 -3.52 -1.42 4.51
CA THR A 48 -4.64 -2.18 5.05
C THR A 48 -4.28 -3.67 5.14
N SER A 49 -5.22 -4.51 5.58
CA SER A 49 -5.01 -5.96 5.64
C SER A 49 -4.85 -6.65 4.28
N ARG A 50 -5.24 -5.98 3.18
CA ARG A 50 -5.20 -6.55 1.83
C ARG A 50 -4.51 -5.68 0.79
N ARG A 51 -4.10 -4.46 1.15
CA ARG A 51 -3.51 -3.51 0.22
C ARG A 51 -2.39 -2.74 0.89
N ILE A 52 -1.30 -2.54 0.17
CA ILE A 52 -0.21 -1.66 0.56
C ILE A 52 0.01 -0.68 -0.59
N VAL A 53 0.08 0.61 -0.31
CA VAL A 53 0.42 1.66 -1.25
C VAL A 53 1.69 2.33 -0.74
N ILE A 54 2.76 2.25 -1.51
CA ILE A 54 4.07 2.79 -1.19
C ILE A 54 4.30 3.97 -2.12
N SER A 55 4.32 5.17 -1.57
CA SER A 55 4.71 6.39 -2.29
C SER A 55 6.18 6.65 -2.03
N TRP A 56 7.00 6.57 -3.06
CA TRP A 56 8.45 6.74 -3.02
C TRP A 56 8.80 8.24 -3.09
N ASP A 57 9.92 8.64 -2.50
CA ASP A 57 10.33 10.06 -2.48
C ASP A 57 10.69 10.61 -3.87
N ASP A 58 10.92 9.75 -4.86
CA ASP A 58 11.11 10.14 -6.27
C ASP A 58 9.79 10.48 -7.00
N GLY A 59 8.65 10.38 -6.31
CA GLY A 59 7.33 10.73 -6.82
C GLY A 59 6.56 9.56 -7.45
N TYR A 60 7.13 8.35 -7.49
CA TYR A 60 6.42 7.17 -7.97
C TYR A 60 5.64 6.46 -6.86
N THR A 61 4.68 5.61 -7.27
CA THR A 61 3.85 4.84 -6.35
C THR A 61 3.77 3.37 -6.75
N THR A 62 4.04 2.48 -5.80
CA THR A 62 3.80 1.04 -5.93
C THR A 62 2.56 0.65 -5.14
N THR A 63 1.59 0.03 -5.81
CA THR A 63 0.44 -0.56 -5.13
C THR A 63 0.55 -2.07 -5.14
N LEU A 64 0.45 -2.69 -3.95
CA LEU A 64 0.42 -4.12 -3.75
C LEU A 64 -0.98 -4.53 -3.26
N GLU A 65 -1.48 -5.63 -3.80
CA GLU A 65 -2.72 -6.27 -3.35
C GLU A 65 -2.44 -7.72 -2.94
N TYR A 66 -3.00 -8.12 -1.81
CA TYR A 66 -2.88 -9.47 -1.29
C TYR A 66 -3.94 -10.36 -1.93
N ASN A 67 -3.51 -11.32 -2.73
CA ASN A 67 -4.38 -12.36 -3.26
C ASN A 67 -4.57 -13.44 -2.20
N SER A 68 -5.77 -13.51 -1.61
CA SER A 68 -6.08 -14.51 -0.58
C SER A 68 -6.07 -15.95 -1.10
N SER A 69 -6.30 -16.17 -2.39
CA SER A 69 -6.33 -17.50 -2.99
C SER A 69 -4.92 -18.07 -3.18
N SER A 70 -3.98 -17.28 -3.67
CA SER A 70 -2.57 -17.69 -3.81
C SER A 70 -1.73 -17.42 -2.57
N ARG A 71 -2.26 -16.67 -1.58
CA ARG A 71 -1.55 -16.19 -0.39
C ARG A 71 -0.27 -15.41 -0.73
N GLN A 72 -0.31 -14.66 -1.83
CA GLN A 72 0.81 -13.88 -2.34
C GLN A 72 0.41 -12.42 -2.55
N TRP A 73 1.39 -11.53 -2.41
CA TRP A 73 1.25 -10.13 -2.81
C TRP A 73 1.51 -9.99 -4.30
N ARG A 74 0.74 -9.12 -4.95
CA ARG A 74 0.87 -8.79 -6.37
C ARG A 74 0.95 -7.30 -6.54
N SER A 75 1.75 -6.84 -7.49
CA SER A 75 1.73 -5.45 -7.90
C SER A 75 0.49 -5.19 -8.75
N LEU A 76 -0.22 -4.10 -8.48
CA LEU A 76 -1.27 -3.63 -9.38
C LEU A 76 -0.64 -2.75 -10.46
N PRO A 77 -1.09 -2.88 -11.74
CA PRO A 77 -0.65 -1.98 -12.78
C PRO A 77 -1.04 -0.54 -12.42
N SER A 78 -0.06 0.36 -12.45
CA SER A 78 -0.28 1.78 -12.24
C SER A 78 -1.10 2.36 -13.40
N SER A 79 -2.15 3.14 -13.10
CA SER A 79 -2.92 3.88 -14.11
C SER A 79 -2.16 5.08 -14.70
N SER A 80 -1.11 5.54 -14.02
CA SER A 80 -0.11 6.39 -14.65
C SER A 80 0.70 5.49 -15.59
N ARG A 81 0.82 5.88 -16.87
CA ARG A 81 1.68 5.19 -17.87
C ARG A 81 3.14 5.06 -17.41
N SER A 82 3.49 5.66 -16.29
CA SER A 82 4.61 5.29 -15.48
C SER A 82 4.29 3.98 -14.75
N THR A 83 4.61 2.85 -15.39
CA THR A 83 5.37 1.83 -14.67
C THR A 83 6.33 2.61 -13.79
N VAL A 84 6.26 2.47 -12.46
CA VAL A 84 7.29 2.99 -11.57
C VAL A 84 8.60 2.72 -12.30
N ARG A 85 9.36 3.77 -12.65
CA ARG A 85 10.64 3.60 -13.32
C ARG A 85 11.55 2.98 -12.27
N PHE A 86 11.37 1.68 -12.05
CA PHE A 86 12.31 0.87 -11.33
C PHE A 86 13.59 0.95 -12.12
N TYR A 87 14.70 1.20 -11.43
CA TYR A 87 16.03 1.21 -12.00
C TYR A 87 16.51 -0.21 -12.38
N SER A 88 15.59 -1.15 -12.60
CA SER A 88 15.79 -2.33 -13.44
C SER A 88 15.22 -1.97 -14.82
N GLU A 89 16.04 -2.03 -15.86
CA GLU A 89 15.69 -1.63 -17.24
C GLU A 89 14.44 -2.34 -17.82
N THR A 90 13.85 -3.28 -17.08
CA THR A 90 12.65 -4.07 -17.40
C THR A 90 11.37 -3.60 -16.68
N GLY A 91 11.46 -2.85 -15.57
CA GLY A 91 10.30 -2.33 -14.84
C GLY A 91 9.61 -3.29 -13.84
N ASP A 92 10.20 -4.47 -13.60
CA ASP A 92 9.60 -5.50 -12.74
C ASP A 92 10.32 -5.58 -11.37
N VAL A 93 9.54 -5.37 -10.29
CA VAL A 93 10.01 -5.59 -8.91
C VAL A 93 9.67 -6.99 -8.45
N ALA A 94 10.69 -7.68 -7.94
CA ALA A 94 10.53 -8.97 -7.29
C ALA A 94 10.18 -8.83 -5.80
N GLN A 95 10.75 -7.84 -5.11
CA GLN A 95 10.60 -7.71 -3.66
C GLN A 95 10.65 -6.26 -3.19
N VAL A 96 9.94 -5.97 -2.10
CA VAL A 96 10.03 -4.70 -1.38
C VAL A 96 10.27 -4.96 0.09
N GLU A 97 11.22 -4.26 0.70
CA GLU A 97 11.47 -4.27 2.13
C GLU A 97 11.04 -2.94 2.76
N ILE A 98 10.19 -3.01 3.79
CA ILE A 98 9.81 -1.84 4.59
C ILE A 98 10.55 -1.91 5.91
N HIS A 99 11.35 -0.88 6.23
CA HIS A 99 12.31 -0.97 7.34
C HIS A 99 11.70 -0.65 8.72
N ALA A 100 10.54 0.01 8.77
CA ALA A 100 9.90 0.37 10.02
C ALA A 100 8.37 0.47 9.88
N GLY A 101 7.67 0.42 11.01
CA GLY A 101 6.22 0.62 11.09
C GLY A 101 5.38 -0.66 10.95
N PRO A 102 4.05 -0.53 10.92
CA PRO A 102 3.11 -1.66 10.92
C PRO A 102 3.29 -2.70 9.80
N GLY A 103 3.85 -2.31 8.66
CA GLY A 103 4.13 -3.17 7.51
C GLY A 103 5.59 -3.55 7.36
N GLN A 104 6.39 -3.39 8.41
CA GLN A 104 7.80 -3.76 8.39
C GLN A 104 8.00 -5.21 7.94
N GLY A 105 9.00 -5.42 7.08
CA GLY A 105 9.40 -6.73 6.59
C GLY A 105 9.66 -6.76 5.08
N LEU A 106 10.16 -7.91 4.63
CA LEU A 106 10.40 -8.21 3.22
C LEU A 106 9.14 -8.83 2.61
N ILE A 107 8.67 -8.25 1.51
CA ILE A 107 7.47 -8.63 0.79
C ILE A 107 7.86 -9.09 -0.61
N SER A 108 7.71 -10.38 -0.87
CA SER A 108 7.85 -10.93 -2.22
C SER A 108 6.61 -10.64 -3.06
N ILE A 109 6.84 -10.19 -4.29
CA ILE A 109 5.81 -9.78 -5.23
C ILE A 109 5.77 -10.79 -6.36
N ASP A 110 4.61 -11.42 -6.53
CA ASP A 110 4.28 -12.22 -7.71
C ASP A 110 3.95 -11.25 -8.86
N GLU A 111 4.45 -11.54 -10.06
CA GLU A 111 4.18 -10.71 -11.24
C GLU A 111 2.67 -10.59 -11.43
N ALA A 112 2.20 -9.39 -11.81
CA ALA A 112 0.82 -9.23 -12.22
C ALA A 112 0.62 -10.13 -13.46
N ILE A 113 -0.19 -11.19 -13.33
CA ILE A 113 -0.56 -12.06 -14.46
C ILE A 113 -1.11 -11.13 -15.56
N ARG A 114 -0.37 -11.06 -16.68
CA ARG A 114 -0.69 -10.23 -17.84
C ARG A 114 -1.96 -10.68 -18.55
#